data_AF-A0A5B8RHC9-F1
#
_entry.id   AF-A0A5B8RHC9-F1
#
_cell.length_a   1.000
_cell.length_b   1.000
_cell.length_c   1.000
_cell.angle_alpha   90.00
_cell.angle_beta   90.00
_cell.angle_gamma   90.00
#
_symmetry.space_group_name_H-M   'P 1'
#
loop_
_entity.id
_entity.type
_entity.pdbx_description
1 polymer ?
#
loop_
_entity_poly.entity_id
_entity_poly.type
_entity_poly.pdbx_seq_one_letter_code
_entity_poly.pdbx_strand_id
1 'polypeptide(L)' 'MNEISRFPVPDLASLPEDLVRRMREVEEKLGFVPNVFLVLAHRPEELRAFLAFHDTLMEKDEGLSLPSAR' A
#
# COMPACT_ATOMS: atom_id res chain seq x y z
N MET A 1 -18.27 12.15 3.57
CA MET A 1 -16.98 11.44 3.54
C MET A 1 -15.96 12.42 3.03
N ASN A 2 -14.87 12.66 3.76
CA ASN A 2 -13.78 13.49 3.25
C ASN A 2 -13.09 12.75 2.11
N GLU A 3 -12.83 13.45 1.03
CA GLU A 3 -12.10 12.94 -0.13
C GLU A 3 -10.64 12.64 0.28
N ILE A 4 -10.16 11.43 0.00
CA ILE A 4 -8.81 10.99 0.37
C ILE A 4 -7.76 11.28 -0.72
N SER A 5 -8.20 11.69 -1.91
CA SER A 5 -7.34 11.92 -3.08
C SER A 5 -7.97 12.92 -4.03
N ARG A 6 -7.15 13.80 -4.62
CA ARG A 6 -7.58 14.67 -5.72
C ARG A 6 -7.77 13.91 -7.06
N PHE A 7 -7.21 12.70 -7.16
CA PHE A 7 -7.32 11.84 -8.34
C PHE A 7 -8.32 10.70 -8.09
N PRO A 8 -8.94 10.15 -9.14
CA PRO A 8 -9.89 9.05 -9.00
C PRO A 8 -9.29 7.87 -8.25
N VAL A 9 -9.98 7.42 -7.21
CA VAL A 9 -9.64 6.18 -6.48
C VAL A 9 -10.38 5.04 -7.18
N PRO A 10 -9.67 4.06 -7.79
CA PRO A 10 -10.32 2.95 -8.49
C PRO A 10 -11.01 2.00 -7.52
N ASP A 11 -12.02 1.28 -8.03
CA ASP A 11 -12.62 0.18 -7.29
C ASP A 11 -11.64 -1.00 -7.19
N LEU A 12 -11.57 -1.65 -6.03
CA LEU A 12 -10.70 -2.80 -5.77
C LEU A 12 -10.94 -3.92 -6.78
N ALA A 13 -12.18 -4.17 -7.19
CA ALA A 13 -12.51 -5.21 -8.16
C ALA A 13 -11.97 -4.93 -9.58
N SER A 14 -11.57 -3.68 -9.87
CA SER A 14 -11.01 -3.27 -11.16
C SER A 14 -9.48 -3.37 -11.23
N LEU A 15 -8.82 -3.66 -10.10
CA LEU A 15 -7.37 -3.69 -10.00
C LEU A 15 -6.79 -5.06 -10.41
N PRO A 16 -5.53 -5.08 -10.88
CA PRO A 16 -4.77 -6.31 -11.04
C PRO A 16 -4.76 -7.19 -9.77
N GLU A 17 -4.85 -8.51 -9.96
CA GLU A 17 -5.02 -9.48 -8.87
C GLU A 17 -3.89 -9.41 -7.83
N ASP A 18 -2.65 -9.16 -8.26
CA ASP A 18 -1.49 -9.04 -7.38
C ASP A 18 -1.63 -7.88 -6.38
N LEU A 19 -2.16 -6.75 -6.83
CA LEU A 19 -2.40 -5.58 -5.98
C LEU A 19 -3.58 -5.81 -5.03
N VAL A 20 -4.66 -6.44 -5.52
CA VAL A 20 -5.80 -6.80 -4.67
C VAL A 20 -5.36 -7.75 -3.56
N ARG A 21 -4.55 -8.76 -3.89
CA ARG A 21 -4.00 -9.70 -2.92
C ARG A 21 -3.15 -8.99 -1.88
N ARG A 22 -2.24 -8.12 -2.31
CA ARG A 22 -1.38 -7.34 -1.40
C ARG A 22 -2.21 -6.46 -0.45
N MET A 23 -3.26 -5.81 -0.93
CA MET A 23 -4.14 -5.00 -0.08
C MET A 23 -4.90 -5.84 0.94
N ARG A 24 -5.36 -7.05 0.57
CA ARG A 24 -6.01 -7.98 1.52
C ARG A 24 -5.05 -8.44 2.61
N GLU A 25 -3.81 -8.79 2.27
CA GLU A 25 -2.80 -9.17 3.26
C GLU A 25 -2.53 -8.04 4.28
N VAL A 26 -2.54 -6.79 3.81
CA VAL A 26 -2.37 -5.62 4.68
C VAL A 26 -3.61 -5.40 5.54
N GLU A 27 -4.81 -5.55 4.97
CA GLU A 27 -6.08 -5.44 5.69
C GLU A 27 -6.20 -6.51 6.79
N GLU A 28 -5.82 -7.75 6.51
CA GLU A 28 -5.80 -8.84 7.50
C GLU A 28 -4.86 -8.54 8.68
N LYS A 29 -3.73 -7.86 8.41
CA LYS A 29 -2.75 -7.49 9.44
C LYS A 29 -3.12 -6.24 10.23
N LEU A 30 -3.67 -5.22 9.57
CA LEU A 30 -3.90 -3.89 10.15
C LEU A 30 -5.36 -3.61 10.49
N GLY A 31 -6.29 -4.42 9.99
CA GLY A 31 -7.74 -4.23 10.09
C GLY A 31 -8.30 -3.19 9.11
N PHE A 32 -7.48 -2.62 8.23
CA PHE A 32 -7.87 -1.69 7.17
C PHE A 32 -6.81 -1.60 6.07
N VAL A 33 -7.20 -1.09 4.89
CA VAL A 33 -6.27 -0.75 3.80
C VAL A 33 -5.80 0.71 3.96
N PRO A 34 -4.50 1.00 4.16
CA PRO A 34 -4.02 2.37 4.23
C PRO A 34 -4.28 3.16 2.95
N ASN A 35 -4.68 4.43 3.09
CA ASN A 35 -5.07 5.26 1.95
C ASN A 35 -4.02 5.32 0.83
N VAL A 36 -2.72 5.24 1.15
CA VAL A 36 -1.65 5.26 0.15
C VAL A 36 -1.79 4.13 -0.90
N PHE A 37 -2.28 2.96 -0.50
CA PHE A 37 -2.57 1.85 -1.43
C PHE A 37 -3.71 2.23 -2.37
N LEU A 38 -4.81 2.73 -1.82
CA LEU A 38 -6.01 3.10 -2.58
C LEU A 38 -5.75 4.25 -3.55
N VAL A 39 -5.01 5.26 -3.11
CA VAL A 39 -4.72 6.45 -3.90
C VAL A 39 -3.73 6.16 -5.03
N LEU A 40 -2.65 5.43 -4.76
CA LEU A 40 -1.66 5.08 -5.80
C LEU A 40 -2.17 3.99 -6.75
N ALA A 41 -3.20 3.22 -6.37
CA ALA A 41 -3.79 2.21 -7.25
C ALA A 41 -4.40 2.80 -8.53
N HIS A 42 -4.66 4.11 -8.58
CA HIS A 42 -4.98 4.82 -9.83
C HIS A 42 -3.93 4.57 -10.94
N ARG A 43 -2.67 4.28 -10.56
CA ARG A 43 -1.58 3.93 -11.45
C ARG A 43 -0.89 2.64 -10.96
N PRO A 44 -1.39 1.47 -11.38
CA PRO A 44 -0.93 0.17 -10.87
C PRO A 44 0.59 -0.04 -10.92
N GLU A 45 1.23 0.35 -12.03
CA GLU A 45 2.70 0.19 -12.18
C GLU A 45 3.49 1.07 -11.21
N GLU A 46 3.02 2.30 -10.95
CA GLU A 46 3.64 3.19 -9.97
C GLU A 46 3.48 2.65 -8.54
N LEU A 47 2.29 2.11 -8.21
CA LEU A 47 2.07 1.45 -6.92
C LEU A 47 3.00 0.25 -6.74
N ARG A 48 3.18 -0.60 -7.77
CA ARG A 48 4.12 -1.74 -7.69
C ARG A 48 5.54 -1.27 -7.40
N ALA A 49 6.03 -0.27 -8.14
CA ALA A 49 7.37 0.27 -7.93
C ALA A 49 7.53 0.88 -6.53
N PHE A 50 6.51 1.60 -6.06
CA PHE A 50 6.48 2.18 -4.72
C PHE A 50 6.58 1.10 -3.64
N LEU A 51 5.77 0.04 -3.73
CA LEU A 51 5.75 -1.05 -2.76
C LEU A 51 7.07 -1.84 -2.76
N ALA A 52 7.61 -2.15 -3.94
CA ALA A 52 8.89 -2.83 -4.03
C ALA A 52 10.03 -2.02 -3.36
N PHE A 53 10.04 -0.70 -3.56
CA PHE A 53 11.03 0.17 -2.93
C PHE A 53 10.79 0.32 -1.42
N HIS A 54 9.54 0.45 -0.99
CA HIS A 54 9.15 0.46 0.42
C HIS A 54 9.63 -0.81 1.12
N ASP A 55 9.32 -1.99 0.59
CA ASP A 55 9.67 -3.27 1.20
C ASP A 55 11.20 -3.41 1.26
N THR A 56 11.90 -3.01 0.18
CA THR A 56 13.36 -2.96 0.15
C THR A 56 13.97 -2.06 1.22
N LEU A 57 13.32 -0.96 1.63
CA LEU A 57 13.87 -0.07 2.66
C LEU A 57 13.44 -0.44 4.07
N MET A 58 12.18 -0.84 4.23
CA MET A 58 11.54 -1.01 5.54
C MET A 58 11.71 -2.42 6.10
N GLU A 59 11.93 -3.43 5.26
CA GLU A 59 12.10 -4.83 5.69
C GLU A 59 13.58 -5.25 5.80
N LYS A 60 14.53 -4.37 5.45
CA LYS A 60 15.96 -4.64 5.60
C LYS A 60 16.40 -4.56 7.06
N ASP A 61 17.17 -5.56 7.47
CA ASP A 61 17.82 -5.63 8.79
C ASP A 61 19.25 -5.06 8.71
N GLU A 62 19.38 -3.79 8.35
CA GLU A 62 20.68 -3.12 8.16
C GLU A 62 20.78 -1.84 9.00
N GLY A 63 21.35 -1.94 10.19
CA GLY A 63 21.89 -0.81 10.97
C GLY A 63 20.86 0.19 11.54
N LEU A 64 19.58 0.07 11.19
CA LEU A 64 18.49 0.89 11.70
C LEU A 64 17.33 -0.01 12.12
N SER A 65 16.88 0.12 13.36
CA SER A 65 15.65 -0.54 13.79
C SER A 65 14.43 0.24 13.28
N LEU A 66 13.36 -0.48 12.98
CA LEU A 66 12.05 0.16 12.82
C LEU A 66 11.70 0.91 14.11
N PRO A 67 10.98 2.05 14.02
CA PRO A 67 10.51 2.74 15.21
C PRO A 67 9.72 1.76 16.07
N SER A 68 10.24 1.44 17.26
CA SER A 68 9.54 0.57 18.19
C SER A 68 8.17 1.18 18.48
N ALA A 69 7.12 0.39 18.25
CA ALA A 69 5.76 0.76 18.62
C ALA A 69 5.75 0.99 20.14
N ARG A 70 5.66 2.27 20.54
CA ARG A 70 5.42 2.64 21.93
C ARG A 70 3.96 2.40 22.29
#